data_AF-A0A1E5V1R6-F1
#
_entry.id   AF-A0A1E5V1R6-F1
#
_cell.length_a   1.000
_cell.length_b   1.000
_cell.length_c   1.000
_cell.angle_alpha   90.00
_cell.angle_beta   90.00
_cell.angle_gamma   90.00
#
_symmetry.space_group_name_H-M   'P 1'
#
loop_
_entity.id
_entity.type
_entity.pdbx_description
1 polymer ?
#
loop_
_entity_poly.entity_id
_entity_poly.type
_entity_poly.pdbx_seq_one_letter_code
_entity_poly.pdbx_strand_id
1 'polypeptide(L)'
;SPASSPPPQTPSKSPPSQEPAHAASRRPRRREPAMAEEELADAPRVVGILSALLERVVERNDAVADELTTARAEPASAASLAPASAFRATARPDISVRAYMARIARFAGCSPSCYVVAYVYLDRLLRRGRRGRGALTVDSYSVHRLLITAVLAAVKFMDDVCYNNAYFARVGGISLPEMNYLEVDFLFGVGFDLNVSPETFGHYCAVLQAEMLCLELETMTPSPIPAAAGPRLHSCCLSEDDGATTGSSSGSQQQLAA
;
A
#
# COMPACT_ATOMS: atom_id res chain seq x y z
N SER A 1 14.78 -18.24 -81.31
CA SER A 1 14.64 -16.77 -81.39
C SER A 1 13.24 -16.38 -80.97
N PRO A 2 13.10 -15.26 -80.24
CA PRO A 2 12.14 -15.13 -79.14
C PRO A 2 10.89 -14.33 -79.53
N ALA A 3 9.79 -14.56 -78.83
CA ALA A 3 8.71 -13.59 -78.71
C ALA A 3 8.24 -13.57 -77.25
N SER A 4 8.73 -12.56 -76.53
CA SER A 4 8.42 -12.24 -75.15
C SER A 4 6.93 -11.99 -74.95
N SER A 5 6.32 -12.69 -73.99
CA SER A 5 4.98 -12.37 -73.49
C SER A 5 5.10 -11.54 -72.21
N PRO A 6 4.32 -10.46 -72.03
CA PRO A 6 4.42 -9.59 -70.87
C PRO A 6 3.69 -10.18 -69.65
N PRO A 7 4.08 -9.80 -68.41
CA PRO A 7 3.39 -10.25 -67.20
C PRO A 7 2.04 -9.52 -66.98
N PRO A 8 1.10 -10.12 -66.24
CA PRO A 8 -0.22 -9.55 -65.99
C PRO A 8 -0.17 -8.36 -65.03
N GLN A 9 -0.92 -7.31 -65.38
CA GLN A 9 -1.13 -6.12 -64.56
C GLN A 9 -2.01 -6.45 -63.35
N THR A 10 -1.53 -6.13 -62.15
CA THR A 10 -2.33 -6.17 -60.92
C THR A 10 -3.22 -4.91 -60.83
N PRO A 11 -4.48 -5.03 -60.39
CA PRO A 11 -5.33 -3.86 -60.23
C PRO A 11 -4.92 -3.03 -59.02
N SER A 12 -4.71 -1.74 -59.31
CA SER A 12 -4.76 -0.58 -58.42
C SER A 12 -5.59 -0.80 -57.13
N LYS A 13 -4.92 -0.82 -55.97
CA LYS A 13 -5.57 -0.60 -54.67
C LYS A 13 -5.58 0.90 -54.39
N SER A 14 -6.76 1.49 -54.46
CA SER A 14 -7.09 2.80 -53.93
C SER A 14 -6.81 2.87 -52.41
N PRO A 15 -6.35 4.02 -51.88
CA PRO A 15 -6.08 4.18 -50.45
C PRO A 15 -7.40 4.24 -49.65
N PRO A 16 -7.44 3.71 -48.41
CA PRO A 16 -8.62 3.85 -47.58
C PRO A 16 -8.77 5.30 -47.10
N SER A 17 -9.98 5.81 -47.30
CA SER A 17 -10.46 7.12 -46.87
C SER A 17 -10.23 7.37 -45.38
N GLN A 18 -9.79 8.59 -45.07
CA GLN A 18 -9.70 9.14 -43.72
C GLN A 18 -11.10 9.22 -43.11
N GLU A 19 -11.32 8.54 -41.98
CA GLU A 19 -12.48 8.78 -41.11
C GLU A 19 -12.21 9.97 -40.19
N PRO A 20 -13.22 10.83 -39.95
CA PRO A 20 -13.03 12.08 -39.22
C PRO A 20 -12.90 11.84 -37.71
N ALA A 21 -12.01 12.62 -37.09
CA ALA A 21 -11.79 12.70 -35.67
C ALA A 21 -13.11 12.90 -34.90
N HIS A 22 -13.51 11.91 -34.10
CA HIS A 22 -14.60 12.04 -33.16
C HIS A 22 -14.28 13.12 -32.13
N ALA A 23 -15.03 14.21 -32.22
CA ALA A 23 -15.05 15.32 -31.28
C ALA A 23 -15.18 14.78 -29.84
N ALA A 24 -14.14 15.01 -29.04
CA ALA A 24 -14.16 14.79 -27.61
C ALA A 24 -15.18 15.74 -26.96
N SER A 25 -16.41 15.28 -26.83
CA SER A 25 -17.43 15.91 -26.00
C SER A 25 -16.94 15.92 -24.54
N ARG A 26 -16.32 17.02 -24.12
CA ARG A 26 -16.02 17.35 -22.71
C ARG A 26 -17.33 17.35 -21.93
N ARG A 27 -17.70 16.18 -21.40
CA ARG A 27 -18.72 16.10 -20.34
C ARG A 27 -18.17 16.86 -19.13
N PRO A 28 -18.95 17.74 -18.49
CA PRO A 28 -18.51 18.41 -17.28
C PRO A 28 -18.18 17.35 -16.23
N ARG A 29 -17.03 17.50 -15.54
CA ARG A 29 -16.64 16.69 -14.39
C ARG A 29 -17.80 16.77 -13.38
N ARG A 30 -18.58 15.69 -13.25
CA ARG A 30 -19.45 15.52 -12.08
C ARG A 30 -18.50 15.53 -10.88
N ARG A 31 -18.54 16.58 -10.07
CA ARG A 31 -18.03 16.53 -8.70
C ARG A 31 -18.83 15.41 -8.03
N GLU A 32 -18.17 14.30 -7.75
CA GLU A 32 -18.78 13.28 -6.89
C GLU A 32 -19.06 13.96 -5.55
N PRO A 33 -20.30 13.87 -5.03
CA PRO A 33 -20.62 14.45 -3.73
C PRO A 33 -19.71 13.81 -2.68
N ALA A 34 -19.26 14.61 -1.72
CA ALA A 34 -18.64 14.09 -0.50
C ALA A 34 -19.59 13.03 0.09
N MET A 35 -19.08 11.81 0.29
CA MET A 35 -19.85 10.69 0.83
C MET A 35 -20.52 11.13 2.15
N ALA A 36 -21.83 10.92 2.27
CA ALA A 36 -22.54 11.14 3.52
C ALA A 36 -22.11 10.10 4.57
N GLU A 37 -22.01 10.49 5.84
CA GLU A 37 -21.53 9.62 6.94
C GLU A 37 -22.34 8.32 7.10
N GLU A 38 -23.61 8.32 6.69
CA GLU A 38 -24.53 7.18 6.77
C GLU A 38 -24.14 6.02 5.83
N GLU A 39 -23.45 6.30 4.72
CA GLU A 39 -22.96 5.27 3.78
C GLU A 39 -21.62 4.63 4.20
N LEU A 40 -20.99 5.15 5.26
CA LEU A 40 -19.76 4.61 5.84
C LEU A 40 -20.01 3.34 6.68
N ALA A 41 -21.25 3.13 7.13
CA ALA A 41 -21.63 2.10 8.09
C ALA A 41 -21.65 0.68 7.53
N ASP A 42 -21.77 0.51 6.21
CA ASP A 42 -21.88 -0.81 5.55
C ASP A 42 -20.50 -1.42 5.17
N ALA A 43 -19.40 -0.75 5.54
CA ALA A 43 -18.07 -1.24 5.26
C ALA A 43 -17.73 -2.49 6.12
N PRO A 44 -17.01 -3.49 5.58
CA PRO A 44 -16.56 -4.64 6.37
C PRO A 44 -15.79 -4.20 7.63
N ARG A 45 -16.03 -4.86 8.77
CA ARG A 45 -15.38 -4.50 10.06
C ARG A 45 -13.86 -4.32 9.98
N VAL A 46 -13.20 -5.16 9.16
CA VAL A 46 -11.75 -5.07 8.89
C VAL A 46 -11.31 -3.72 8.36
N VAL A 47 -12.14 -3.05 7.55
CA VAL A 47 -11.90 -1.70 7.02
C VAL A 47 -11.85 -0.68 8.15
N GLY A 48 -12.80 -0.76 9.09
CA GLY A 48 -12.84 0.10 10.28
C GLY A 48 -11.56 -0.02 11.11
N ILE A 49 -11.17 -1.25 11.46
CA ILE A 49 -9.98 -1.52 12.28
C ILE A 49 -8.70 -1.04 11.58
N LEU A 50 -8.53 -1.41 10.31
CA LEU A 50 -7.34 -1.01 9.54
C LEU A 50 -7.25 0.50 9.38
N SER A 51 -8.38 1.18 9.15
CA SER A 51 -8.38 2.64 9.06
C SER A 51 -7.95 3.28 10.37
N ALA A 52 -8.47 2.83 11.52
CA ALA A 52 -8.09 3.34 12.83
C ALA A 52 -6.60 3.08 13.15
N LEU A 53 -6.09 1.90 12.78
CA LEU A 53 -4.67 1.57 12.93
C LEU A 53 -3.78 2.50 12.11
N LEU A 54 -4.13 2.70 10.83
CA LEU A 54 -3.37 3.55 9.93
C LEU A 54 -3.47 5.02 10.32
N GLU A 55 -4.63 5.50 10.80
CA GLU A 55 -4.79 6.86 11.35
C GLU A 55 -3.83 7.10 12.51
N ARG A 56 -3.79 6.20 13.51
CA ARG A 56 -2.85 6.30 14.65
C ARG A 56 -1.38 6.33 14.19
N VAL A 57 -1.02 5.51 13.19
CA VAL A 57 0.35 5.48 12.65
C VAL A 57 0.67 6.79 11.92
N VAL A 58 -0.26 7.31 11.12
CA VAL A 58 -0.11 8.56 10.39
C VAL A 58 0.05 9.73 11.35
N GLU A 59 -0.82 9.86 12.34
CA GLU A 59 -0.75 10.94 13.34
C GLU A 59 0.57 10.93 14.09
N ARG A 60 1.04 9.74 14.50
CA ARG A 60 2.33 9.60 15.17
C ARG A 60 3.49 10.00 14.26
N ASN A 61 3.48 9.59 13.00
CA ASN A 61 4.56 9.89 12.06
C ASN A 61 4.57 11.36 11.63
N ASP A 62 3.41 11.98 11.46
CA ASP A 62 3.27 13.41 11.22
C ASP A 62 3.83 14.23 12.39
N ALA A 63 3.48 13.87 13.64
CA ALA A 63 4.01 14.55 14.82
C ALA A 63 5.55 14.49 14.92
N VAL A 64 6.13 13.32 14.64
CA VAL A 64 7.60 13.16 14.59
C VAL A 64 8.22 13.99 13.47
N ALA A 65 7.56 14.10 12.32
CA ALA A 65 8.03 14.92 11.21
C ALA A 65 7.99 16.43 11.54
N ASP A 66 6.95 16.88 12.23
CA ASP A 66 6.78 18.26 12.67
C ASP A 66 7.82 18.66 13.74
N GLU A 67 8.08 17.78 14.72
CA GLU A 67 9.16 17.95 15.71
C GLU A 67 10.53 18.09 15.03
N LEU A 68 10.83 17.24 14.05
CA LEU A 68 12.11 17.29 13.32
C LEU A 68 12.25 18.56 12.47
N THR A 69 11.13 19.09 11.97
CA THR A 69 11.10 20.32 11.18
C THR A 69 11.25 21.55 12.07
N THR A 70 10.59 21.59 13.23
CA THR A 70 10.70 22.68 14.21
C THR A 70 12.06 22.73 14.91
N ALA A 71 12.69 21.58 15.16
CA ALA A 71 14.05 21.51 15.70
C ALA A 71 15.14 22.00 14.72
N ARG A 72 14.86 21.98 13.41
CA ARG A 72 15.73 22.50 12.35
C ARG A 72 15.32 23.94 12.03
N ALA A 73 15.77 24.89 12.86
CA ALA A 73 15.45 26.30 12.78
C ALA A 73 16.03 27.07 11.55
N GLU A 74 15.89 26.55 10.33
CA GLU A 74 16.21 27.24 9.07
C GLU A 74 15.18 26.84 7.99
N PRO A 75 14.64 27.79 7.18
CA PRO A 75 13.62 27.53 6.17
C PRO A 75 14.28 26.95 4.90
N ALA A 76 14.96 25.82 5.02
CA ALA A 76 15.45 25.07 3.87
C ALA A 76 14.30 24.20 3.35
N SER A 77 13.61 24.70 2.32
CA SER A 77 12.66 24.00 1.44
C SER A 77 12.28 22.58 1.89
N ALA A 78 11.12 22.45 2.55
CA ALA A 78 10.57 21.23 3.16
C ALA A 78 10.43 20.00 2.21
N ALA A 79 10.86 20.11 0.96
CA ALA A 79 10.88 19.05 -0.04
C ALA A 79 12.20 18.24 -0.12
N SER A 80 13.28 18.62 0.60
CA SER A 80 14.65 18.22 0.19
C SER A 80 15.34 17.07 0.95
N LEU A 81 14.80 16.46 2.01
CA LEU A 81 15.56 15.47 2.80
C LEU A 81 14.92 14.09 2.97
N ALA A 82 13.64 13.91 2.62
CA ALA A 82 13.05 12.59 2.54
C ALA A 82 13.32 12.02 1.13
N PRO A 83 13.85 10.78 1.00
CA PRO A 83 13.95 10.14 -0.31
C PRO A 83 12.55 10.14 -0.96
N ALA A 84 12.48 10.63 -2.20
CA ALA A 84 11.23 10.73 -2.93
C ALA A 84 10.62 9.33 -3.11
N SER A 85 9.62 9.01 -2.28
CA SER A 85 8.81 7.82 -2.47
C SER A 85 7.76 8.09 -3.53
N ALA A 86 7.55 7.14 -4.45
CA ALA A 86 6.45 7.16 -5.43
C ALA A 86 5.08 7.40 -4.76
N PHE A 87 4.92 6.90 -3.54
CA PHE A 87 3.68 6.96 -2.79
C PHE A 87 3.45 8.30 -2.09
N ARG A 88 4.45 9.19 -2.01
CA ARG A 88 4.25 10.50 -1.37
C ARG A 88 3.55 11.46 -2.32
N ALA A 89 2.38 11.95 -1.94
CA ALA A 89 1.65 12.99 -2.65
C ALA A 89 2.31 14.36 -2.48
N THR A 90 2.10 15.25 -3.45
CA THR A 90 2.59 16.64 -3.41
C THR A 90 1.82 17.53 -2.43
N ALA A 91 0.57 17.17 -2.12
CA ALA A 91 -0.28 17.85 -1.18
C ALA A 91 -1.02 16.82 -0.32
N ARG A 92 -1.34 17.20 0.92
CA ARG A 92 -2.14 16.39 1.84
C ARG A 92 -3.57 16.25 1.30
N PRO A 93 -4.12 15.03 1.17
CA PRO A 93 -5.52 14.86 0.78
C PRO A 93 -6.49 15.39 1.85
N ASP A 94 -7.58 16.02 1.42
CA ASP A 94 -8.63 16.55 2.32
C ASP A 94 -9.52 15.44 2.92
N ILE A 95 -9.51 14.25 2.32
CA ILE A 95 -10.28 13.09 2.78
C ILE A 95 -9.52 12.33 3.87
N SER A 96 -10.18 11.98 4.97
CA SER A 96 -9.57 11.17 6.02
C SER A 96 -9.23 9.76 5.53
N VAL A 97 -8.32 9.08 6.23
CA VAL A 97 -7.93 7.70 5.91
C VAL A 97 -9.14 6.77 5.99
N ARG A 98 -9.97 6.90 7.05
CA ARG A 98 -11.22 6.15 7.20
C ARG A 98 -12.21 6.36 6.07
N ALA A 99 -12.49 7.62 5.71
CA ALA A 99 -13.42 7.92 4.63
C ALA A 99 -12.90 7.40 3.27
N TYR A 100 -11.59 7.49 3.03
CA TYR A 100 -10.97 6.98 1.82
C TYR A 100 -11.01 5.45 1.74
N MET A 101 -10.72 4.76 2.85
CA MET A 101 -10.74 3.30 2.89
C MET A 101 -12.16 2.74 2.72
N ALA A 102 -13.17 3.38 3.31
CA ALA A 102 -14.57 3.02 3.10
C ALA A 102 -15.04 3.29 1.66
N ARG A 103 -14.59 4.40 1.05
CA ARG A 103 -14.80 4.66 -0.39
C ARG A 103 -14.22 3.52 -1.23
N ILE A 104 -13.00 3.07 -0.96
CA ILE A 104 -12.40 1.92 -1.65
C ILE A 104 -13.27 0.68 -1.44
N ALA A 105 -13.69 0.39 -0.22
CA ALA A 105 -14.52 -0.78 0.08
C ALA A 105 -15.84 -0.81 -0.68
N ARG A 106 -16.52 0.33 -0.73
CA ARG A 106 -17.79 0.47 -1.44
C ARG A 106 -17.66 0.24 -2.95
N PHE A 107 -16.61 0.79 -3.57
CA PHE A 107 -16.50 0.77 -5.03
C PHE A 107 -15.64 -0.38 -5.58
N ALA A 108 -14.67 -0.89 -4.82
CA ALA A 108 -13.86 -2.02 -5.26
C ALA A 108 -14.68 -3.31 -5.32
N GLY A 109 -15.67 -3.49 -4.44
CA GLY A 109 -16.52 -4.67 -4.41
C GLY A 109 -15.76 -5.97 -4.17
N CYS A 110 -14.62 -5.90 -3.48
CA CYS A 110 -13.73 -7.03 -3.25
C CYS A 110 -13.99 -7.75 -1.92
N SER A 111 -13.47 -8.97 -1.81
CA SER A 111 -13.60 -9.80 -0.61
C SER A 111 -12.99 -9.11 0.63
N PRO A 112 -13.57 -9.24 1.84
CA PRO A 112 -12.98 -8.72 3.07
C PRO A 112 -11.53 -9.20 3.30
N SER A 113 -11.20 -10.41 2.85
CA SER A 113 -9.85 -10.97 2.88
C SER A 113 -8.81 -10.12 2.14
N CYS A 114 -9.21 -9.41 1.07
CA CYS A 114 -8.32 -8.53 0.31
C CYS A 114 -7.78 -7.37 1.17
N TYR A 115 -8.52 -6.93 2.19
CA TYR A 115 -8.03 -5.90 3.12
C TYR A 115 -7.00 -6.44 4.10
N VAL A 116 -7.17 -7.67 4.56
CA VAL A 116 -6.16 -8.36 5.39
C VAL A 116 -4.89 -8.58 4.57
N VAL A 117 -5.02 -9.06 3.33
CA VAL A 117 -3.88 -9.26 2.42
C VAL A 117 -3.20 -7.94 2.06
N ALA A 118 -3.97 -6.86 1.82
CA ALA A 118 -3.42 -5.53 1.61
C ALA A 118 -2.59 -5.06 2.83
N TYR A 119 -3.05 -5.34 4.05
CA TYR A 119 -2.29 -5.04 5.26
C TYR A 119 -0.99 -5.85 5.36
N VAL A 120 -1.02 -7.14 4.99
CA VAL A 120 0.21 -7.97 4.87
C VAL A 120 1.18 -7.33 3.88
N TYR A 121 0.71 -6.87 2.71
CA TYR A 121 1.57 -6.25 1.71
C TYR A 121 2.17 -4.93 2.17
N LEU A 122 1.41 -4.09 2.88
CA LEU A 122 1.93 -2.86 3.48
C LEU A 122 3.04 -3.16 4.48
N ASP A 123 2.85 -4.16 5.35
CA ASP A 123 3.90 -4.54 6.30
C ASP A 123 5.14 -5.13 5.60
N ARG A 124 4.98 -5.95 4.56
CA ARG A 124 6.09 -6.44 3.72
C ARG A 124 6.86 -5.27 3.09
N LEU A 125 6.15 -4.30 2.52
CA LEU A 125 6.74 -3.11 1.89
C LEU A 125 7.55 -2.31 2.90
N LEU A 126 6.99 -2.04 4.09
CA LEU A 126 7.67 -1.29 5.15
C LEU A 126 8.90 -2.03 5.69
N ARG A 127 8.82 -3.35 5.87
CA ARG A 127 9.97 -4.18 6.29
C ARG A 127 11.11 -4.18 5.26
N ARG A 128 10.79 -4.17 3.97
CA ARG A 128 11.80 -4.08 2.90
C ARG A 128 12.38 -2.68 2.76
N GLY A 129 11.55 -1.64 2.86
CA GLY A 129 12.00 -0.24 2.83
C GLY A 129 13.00 0.09 3.94
N ARG A 130 12.84 -0.51 5.13
CA ARG A 130 13.82 -0.39 6.23
C ARG A 130 15.17 -1.05 5.95
N ARG A 131 15.23 -2.04 5.05
CA ARG A 131 16.44 -2.79 4.69
C ARG A 131 17.13 -2.27 3.42
N GLY A 132 16.47 -1.41 2.65
CA GLY A 132 16.95 -0.89 1.37
C GLY A 132 17.25 0.62 1.35
N ARG A 133 17.50 1.18 0.15
CA ARG A 133 17.64 2.62 -0.08
C ARG A 133 16.27 3.30 -0.18
N GLY A 134 15.77 3.80 0.94
CA GLY A 134 14.59 4.66 0.99
C GLY A 134 13.66 4.30 2.12
N ALA A 135 13.74 5.04 3.23
CA ALA A 135 12.81 4.88 4.34
C ALA A 135 11.41 5.34 3.90
N LEU A 136 10.54 4.40 3.52
CA LEU A 136 9.13 4.66 3.31
C LEU A 136 8.48 4.92 4.67
N THR A 137 7.98 6.13 4.88
CA THR A 137 7.17 6.51 6.03
C THR A 137 5.70 6.55 5.66
N VAL A 138 4.84 6.00 6.53
CA VAL A 138 3.38 6.09 6.38
C VAL A 138 2.93 7.37 7.07
N ASP A 139 2.66 8.42 6.30
CA ASP A 139 2.29 9.74 6.80
C ASP A 139 1.07 10.26 6.03
N SER A 140 0.60 11.46 6.38
CA SER A 140 -0.59 12.05 5.75
C SER A 140 -0.44 12.29 4.23
N TYR A 141 0.78 12.22 3.69
CA TYR A 141 1.04 12.40 2.27
C TYR A 141 1.16 11.07 1.53
N SER A 142 1.51 9.98 2.22
CA SER A 142 1.75 8.67 1.58
C SER A 142 0.61 7.66 1.74
N VAL A 143 -0.14 7.73 2.84
CA VAL A 143 -1.10 6.69 3.25
C VAL A 143 -2.18 6.40 2.20
N HIS A 144 -2.75 7.41 1.54
CA HIS A 144 -3.82 7.21 0.55
C HIS A 144 -3.33 6.46 -0.68
N ARG A 145 -2.15 6.84 -1.22
CA ARG A 145 -1.56 6.17 -2.38
C ARG A 145 -1.10 4.75 -2.04
N LEU A 146 -0.59 4.53 -0.83
CA LEU A 146 -0.28 3.19 -0.33
C LEU A 146 -1.53 2.33 -0.25
N LEU A 147 -2.63 2.85 0.31
CA LEU A 147 -3.88 2.13 0.49
C LEU A 147 -4.50 1.65 -0.84
N ILE A 148 -4.73 2.56 -1.78
CA ILE A 148 -5.36 2.19 -3.06
C ILE A 148 -4.51 1.17 -3.82
N THR A 149 -3.18 1.30 -3.74
CA THR A 149 -2.26 0.41 -4.46
C THR A 149 -2.16 -0.96 -3.80
N ALA A 150 -2.10 -1.02 -2.47
CA ALA A 150 -2.08 -2.29 -1.75
C ALA A 150 -3.39 -3.08 -1.94
N VAL A 151 -4.54 -2.39 -1.90
CA VAL A 151 -5.83 -3.02 -2.18
C VAL A 151 -5.91 -3.49 -3.63
N LEU A 152 -5.50 -2.66 -4.61
CA LEU A 152 -5.46 -3.07 -6.02
C LEU A 152 -4.66 -4.36 -6.22
N ALA A 153 -3.45 -4.43 -5.66
CA ALA A 153 -2.58 -5.60 -5.76
C ALA A 153 -3.21 -6.83 -5.09
N ALA A 154 -3.86 -6.66 -3.93
CA ALA A 154 -4.55 -7.74 -3.24
C ALA A 154 -5.74 -8.27 -4.05
N VAL A 155 -6.58 -7.39 -4.58
CA VAL A 155 -7.76 -7.78 -5.38
C VAL A 155 -7.34 -8.53 -6.64
N LYS A 156 -6.34 -8.03 -7.36
CA LYS A 156 -5.83 -8.70 -8.57
C LYS A 156 -5.22 -10.07 -8.32
N PHE A 157 -4.72 -10.31 -7.11
CA PHE A 157 -4.08 -11.58 -6.76
C PHE A 157 -5.06 -12.59 -6.15
N MET A 158 -6.05 -12.11 -5.38
CA MET A 158 -6.92 -12.94 -4.56
C MET A 158 -8.30 -13.20 -5.15
N ASP A 159 -8.89 -12.22 -5.85
CA ASP A 159 -10.26 -12.33 -6.36
C ASP A 159 -10.25 -12.75 -7.84
N ASP A 160 -11.12 -13.68 -8.21
CA ASP A 160 -11.27 -14.17 -9.60
C ASP A 160 -11.76 -13.07 -10.57
N VAL A 161 -12.54 -12.11 -10.04
CA VAL A 161 -13.09 -10.98 -10.78
C VAL A 161 -12.50 -9.70 -10.22
N CYS A 162 -11.62 -9.06 -11.00
CA CYS A 162 -11.01 -7.79 -10.62
C CYS A 162 -11.24 -6.71 -11.69
N TYR A 163 -11.41 -5.46 -11.25
CA TYR A 163 -11.46 -4.32 -12.16
C TYR A 163 -10.05 -3.90 -12.61
N ASN A 164 -9.96 -3.25 -13.77
CA ASN A 164 -8.70 -2.73 -14.30
C ASN A 164 -8.20 -1.47 -13.57
N ASN A 165 -6.96 -1.06 -13.85
CA ASN A 165 -6.35 0.12 -13.23
C ASN A 165 -7.11 1.42 -13.53
N ALA A 166 -7.77 1.53 -14.69
CA ALA A 166 -8.55 2.72 -15.01
C ALA A 166 -9.76 2.88 -14.08
N TYR A 167 -10.35 1.76 -13.65
CA TYR A 167 -11.39 1.76 -12.63
C TYR A 167 -10.82 2.19 -11.27
N PHE A 168 -9.76 1.53 -10.80
CA PHE A 168 -9.15 1.86 -9.50
C PHE A 168 -8.57 3.27 -9.43
N ALA A 169 -8.06 3.81 -10.54
CA ALA A 169 -7.64 5.21 -10.63
C ALA A 169 -8.81 6.17 -10.34
N ARG A 170 -10.01 5.89 -10.88
CA ARG A 170 -11.22 6.67 -10.59
C ARG A 170 -11.68 6.52 -9.15
N VAL A 171 -11.66 5.29 -8.61
CA VAL A 171 -11.98 5.04 -7.20
C VAL A 171 -10.99 5.77 -6.29
N GLY A 172 -9.70 5.73 -6.59
CA GLY A 172 -8.66 6.36 -5.79
C GLY A 172 -8.52 7.87 -5.99
N GLY A 173 -9.20 8.46 -6.98
CA GLY A 173 -9.12 9.89 -7.28
C GLY A 173 -7.78 10.32 -7.91
N ILE A 174 -7.06 9.40 -8.55
CA ILE A 174 -5.76 9.63 -9.18
C ILE A 174 -5.81 9.40 -10.70
N SER A 175 -4.77 9.83 -11.42
CA SER A 175 -4.71 9.59 -12.86
C SER A 175 -4.39 8.12 -13.18
N LEU A 176 -4.84 7.62 -14.33
CA LEU A 176 -4.50 6.25 -14.77
C LEU A 176 -2.98 6.04 -14.90
N PRO A 177 -2.20 6.95 -15.54
CA PRO A 177 -0.75 6.80 -15.61
C PRO A 177 -0.10 6.69 -14.22
N GLU A 178 -0.58 7.47 -13.26
CA GLU A 178 -0.12 7.43 -11.87
C GLU A 178 -0.49 6.12 -11.18
N MET A 179 -1.72 5.62 -11.33
CA MET A 179 -2.11 4.31 -10.79
C MET A 179 -1.25 3.18 -11.36
N ASN A 180 -0.96 3.21 -12.66
CA ASN A 180 -0.07 2.24 -13.30
C ASN A 180 1.35 2.32 -12.74
N TYR A 181 1.88 3.52 -12.58
CA TYR A 181 3.21 3.74 -12.01
C TYR A 181 3.29 3.24 -10.56
N LEU A 182 2.30 3.60 -9.72
CA LEU A 182 2.23 3.17 -8.33
C LEU A 182 2.14 1.65 -8.22
N GLU A 183 1.33 0.99 -9.04
CA GLU A 183 1.23 -0.47 -9.04
C GLU A 183 2.59 -1.12 -9.31
N VAL A 184 3.28 -0.67 -10.36
CA VAL A 184 4.60 -1.23 -10.71
C VAL A 184 5.60 -0.99 -9.58
N ASP A 185 5.69 0.23 -9.06
CA ASP A 185 6.61 0.58 -7.96
C ASP A 185 6.29 -0.24 -6.70
N PHE A 186 5.00 -0.46 -6.40
CA PHE A 186 4.57 -1.28 -5.28
C PHE A 186 4.98 -2.73 -5.42
N LEU A 187 4.78 -3.33 -6.60
CA LEU A 187 5.17 -4.71 -6.88
C LEU A 187 6.68 -4.92 -6.76
N PHE A 188 7.49 -3.97 -7.23
CA PHE A 188 8.94 -3.98 -7.00
C PHE A 188 9.29 -3.77 -5.52
N GLY A 189 8.58 -2.89 -4.82
CA GLY A 189 8.77 -2.62 -3.40
C GLY A 189 8.51 -3.84 -2.50
N VAL A 190 7.46 -4.61 -2.79
CA VAL A 190 7.22 -5.92 -2.15
C VAL A 190 8.01 -7.05 -2.81
N GLY A 191 8.80 -6.74 -3.85
CA GLY A 191 9.55 -7.66 -4.72
C GLY A 191 8.76 -8.90 -5.10
N PHE A 192 7.55 -8.69 -5.61
CA PHE A 192 6.63 -9.70 -6.12
C PHE A 192 6.25 -10.82 -5.13
N ASP A 193 6.53 -10.63 -3.84
CA ASP A 193 6.10 -11.52 -2.78
C ASP A 193 4.63 -11.22 -2.44
N LEU A 194 3.73 -11.72 -3.29
CA LEU A 194 2.28 -11.58 -3.16
C LEU A 194 1.63 -12.83 -2.55
N ASN A 195 2.31 -13.97 -2.55
CA ASN A 195 1.75 -15.18 -1.97
C ASN A 195 1.62 -15.03 -0.44
N VAL A 196 0.42 -15.20 0.09
CA VAL A 196 0.15 -15.19 1.53
C VAL A 196 -0.32 -16.59 1.92
N SER A 197 0.48 -17.28 2.75
CA SER A 197 0.08 -18.61 3.24
C SER A 197 -1.13 -18.51 4.16
N PRO A 198 -1.96 -19.57 4.27
CA PRO A 198 -3.08 -19.59 5.22
C PRO A 198 -2.65 -19.32 6.67
N GLU A 199 -1.46 -19.79 7.06
CA GLU A 199 -0.86 -19.51 8.36
C GLU A 199 -0.56 -18.03 8.55
N THR A 200 0.08 -17.39 7.56
CA THR A 200 0.34 -15.95 7.59
C THR A 200 -0.97 -15.18 7.66
N PHE A 201 -1.94 -15.52 6.81
CA PHE A 201 -3.25 -14.89 6.82
C PHE A 201 -3.93 -14.99 8.19
N GLY A 202 -3.95 -16.18 8.78
CA GLY A 202 -4.50 -16.44 10.11
C GLY A 202 -3.82 -15.61 11.20
N HIS A 203 -2.49 -15.49 11.15
CA HIS A 203 -1.73 -14.64 12.07
C HIS A 203 -2.15 -13.17 11.98
N TYR A 204 -2.23 -12.60 10.78
CA TYR A 204 -2.65 -11.20 10.62
C TYR A 204 -4.13 -10.99 10.98
N CYS A 205 -5.00 -11.97 10.74
CA CYS A 205 -6.37 -11.93 11.25
C CYS A 205 -6.40 -11.84 12.78
N ALA A 206 -5.62 -12.66 13.48
CA ALA A 206 -5.53 -12.64 14.94
C ALA A 206 -5.00 -11.30 15.48
N VAL A 207 -3.99 -10.72 14.82
CA VAL A 207 -3.46 -9.38 15.14
C VAL A 207 -4.56 -8.32 15.01
N LEU A 208 -5.30 -8.31 13.89
CA LEU A 208 -6.37 -7.34 13.67
C LEU A 208 -7.54 -7.52 14.64
N GLN A 209 -7.86 -8.77 15.02
CA GLN A 209 -8.86 -9.06 16.04
C GLN A 209 -8.44 -8.56 17.43
N ALA A 210 -7.17 -8.72 17.80
CA ALA A 210 -6.65 -8.21 19.06
C ALA A 210 -6.71 -6.67 19.11
N GLU A 211 -6.29 -5.99 18.04
CA GLU A 211 -6.38 -4.53 17.91
C GLU A 211 -7.84 -4.04 17.98
N MET A 212 -8.79 -4.79 17.41
CA MET A 212 -10.21 -4.50 17.52
C MET A 212 -10.68 -4.49 18.98
N LEU A 213 -10.30 -5.50 19.76
CA LEU A 213 -10.65 -5.58 21.18
C LEU A 213 -10.05 -4.43 21.99
N CYS A 214 -8.82 -4.03 21.69
CA CYS A 214 -8.18 -2.88 22.31
C CYS A 214 -8.95 -1.57 22.03
N LEU A 215 -9.36 -1.36 20.77
CA LEU A 215 -10.14 -0.16 20.40
C LEU A 215 -11.53 -0.16 21.06
N GLU A 216 -12.21 -1.31 21.14
CA GLU A 216 -13.52 -1.42 21.81
C GLU A 216 -13.42 -1.08 23.31
N LEU A 217 -12.35 -1.51 23.99
CA LEU A 217 -12.09 -1.19 25.40
C LEU A 217 -11.81 0.30 25.62
N GLU A 218 -11.08 0.97 24.72
CA GLU A 218 -10.79 2.41 24.79
C GLU A 218 -12.07 3.27 24.66
N THR A 219 -13.08 2.80 23.92
CA THR A 219 -14.35 3.52 23.75
C THR A 219 -15.30 3.45 24.95
N MET A 220 -15.09 2.49 25.87
CA MET A 220 -15.92 2.33 27.07
C MET A 220 -15.45 3.17 28.28
N THR A 221 -14.31 3.86 28.19
CA THR A 221 -13.85 4.77 29.24
C THR A 221 -14.14 6.25 28.92
N PRO A 222 -14.96 6.97 29.70
CA PRO A 222 -15.02 8.42 29.60
C PRO A 222 -13.73 9.04 30.18
N SER A 223 -13.04 9.84 29.36
CA SER A 223 -11.73 10.51 29.56
C SER A 223 -11.70 11.54 30.73
N PRO A 224 -10.54 12.14 31.17
CA PRO A 224 -9.11 11.83 30.96
C PRO A 224 -8.24 11.72 32.25
N ILE A 225 -7.11 11.01 32.18
CA ILE A 225 -5.87 11.36 32.93
C ILE A 225 -4.69 11.24 31.95
N PRO A 226 -3.75 12.21 31.88
CA PRO A 226 -2.61 12.12 30.99
C PRO A 226 -1.54 11.21 31.60
N ALA A 227 -1.30 10.04 31.01
CA ALA A 227 -0.12 9.24 31.31
C ALA A 227 0.43 8.61 30.03
N ALA A 228 1.67 8.99 29.75
CA ALA A 228 2.45 8.57 28.61
C ALA A 228 2.70 7.06 28.60
N ALA A 229 2.18 6.36 27.60
CA ALA A 229 2.75 5.12 27.03
C ALA A 229 1.92 4.73 25.79
N GLY A 230 2.34 5.17 24.61
CA GLY A 230 1.72 4.72 23.35
C GLY A 230 2.10 3.26 23.05
N PRO A 231 1.17 2.44 22.51
CA PRO A 231 1.48 1.08 22.11
C PRO A 231 2.47 1.10 20.94
N ARG A 232 3.62 0.45 21.14
CA ARG A 232 4.59 0.17 20.08
C ARG A 232 3.95 -0.88 19.18
N LEU A 233 3.96 -0.66 17.86
CA LEU A 233 3.78 -1.74 16.88
C LEU A 233 4.65 -2.90 17.33
N HIS A 234 4.02 -3.99 17.77
CA HIS A 234 4.68 -5.10 18.42
C HIS A 234 5.61 -5.75 17.39
N SER A 235 6.90 -5.47 17.53
CA SER A 235 7.96 -6.29 16.95
C SER A 235 7.89 -7.64 17.66
N CYS A 236 7.12 -8.59 17.13
CA CYS A 236 7.23 -10.00 17.52
C CYS A 236 8.58 -10.53 17.01
N CYS A 237 9.65 -10.18 17.72
CA CYS A 237 10.84 -11.00 17.81
C CYS A 237 10.61 -11.93 19.00
N LEU A 238 10.23 -13.18 18.75
CA LEU A 238 10.44 -14.24 19.72
C LEU A 238 11.52 -15.15 19.15
N SER A 239 12.68 -15.06 19.79
CA SER A 239 13.79 -15.99 19.66
C SER A 239 13.36 -17.37 20.15
N GLU A 240 13.73 -18.41 19.42
CA GLU A 240 13.84 -19.75 20.00
C GLU A 240 15.29 -19.89 20.51
N ASP A 241 15.44 -19.90 21.82
CA ASP A 241 16.66 -20.27 22.55
C ASP A 241 16.55 -21.75 22.88
N ASP A 242 17.42 -22.58 22.30
CA ASP A 242 17.66 -23.95 22.77
C ASP A 242 19.00 -23.96 23.52
N GLY A 243 18.89 -23.85 24.84
CA GLY A 243 19.99 -24.12 25.76
C GLY A 243 20.08 -25.60 26.09
N ALA A 244 21.23 -26.22 25.83
CA ALA A 244 21.65 -27.42 26.54
C ALA A 244 23.13 -27.33 26.95
N THR A 245 23.28 -27.40 28.26
CA THR A 245 24.40 -27.09 29.13
C THR A 245 25.49 -28.17 29.18
N THR A 246 26.64 -27.75 29.72
CA THR A 246 27.64 -28.49 30.53
C THR A 246 28.78 -29.25 29.84
N GLY A 247 30.00 -28.97 30.33
CA GLY A 247 31.16 -29.85 30.16
C GLY A 247 32.52 -29.14 30.25
N SER A 248 32.87 -28.59 31.42
CA SER A 248 34.22 -28.10 31.70
C SER A 248 35.16 -29.27 31.94
N SER A 249 36.28 -29.36 31.21
CA SER A 249 37.48 -30.06 31.70
C SER A 249 38.75 -29.60 30.98
N SER A 250 39.66 -29.07 31.78
CA SER A 250 41.10 -28.91 31.57
C SER A 250 41.80 -30.15 31.00
N GLY A 251 42.81 -29.97 30.16
CA GLY A 251 43.79 -31.03 29.86
C GLY A 251 44.73 -30.75 28.68
N SER A 252 45.97 -30.40 29.00
CA SER A 252 47.21 -30.89 28.36
C SER A 252 47.50 -30.58 26.89
N GLN A 253 48.41 -29.63 26.67
CA GLN A 253 49.31 -29.65 25.50
C GLN A 253 50.33 -30.80 25.65
N GLN A 254 50.43 -31.69 24.66
CA GLN A 254 51.69 -32.39 24.32
C GLN A 254 51.66 -33.09 22.94
N GLN A 255 52.64 -32.72 22.09
CA GLN A 255 53.39 -33.51 21.08
C GLN A 255 52.62 -34.16 19.89
N LEU A 256 53.14 -34.43 18.68
CA LEU A 256 54.46 -34.59 18.00
C LEU A 256 54.28 -34.11 16.53
N ALA A 257 55.23 -33.58 15.74
CA ALA A 257 56.58 -34.03 15.37
C ALA A 257 56.64 -35.39 14.62
N ALA A 258 56.32 -35.38 13.32
CA ALA A 258 56.92 -36.23 12.28
C ALA A 258 56.67 -35.57 10.91
#